data_AF-A0A7W8XE89-F1
#
_entry.id   AF-A0A7W8XE89-F1
#
_cell.length_a   1.000
_cell.length_b   1.000
_cell.length_c   1.000
_cell.angle_alpha   90.00
_cell.angle_beta   90.00
_cell.angle_gamma   90.00
#
_symmetry.space_group_name_H-M   'P 1'
#
loop_
_entity.id
_entity.type
_entity.pdbx_description
1 polymer ?
#
loop_
_entity_poly.entity_id
_entity_poly.type
_entity_poly.pdbx_seq_one_letter_code
_entity_poly.pdbx_strand_id
1 'polypeptide(L)'
;MLTPENKLVDIDDLNKFRIGDSVVADQCADHDRFEGTVIGIEFQRIHGRILQPSITLLHDGDQITDGFKPGDLRRTNKPSPGNRTITGETVRGEACHLSPSDITLWKPEPDILIHQALGKVGEEAGELATILFRCTIQGLEGSEPVSGKPNRKALFDEIADVLAATQWLRDLIGDEFDQVRFERKLDGFRRWQTMLEADAGHGHCDICAKPIVADDICATDIELGICHAACLEGSPVVDLETDEPTAGKIDTYRYGDTAPEGLTDV
;
A
#
# COMPACT_ATOMS: atom_id res chain seq x y z
N MET A 1 -23.43 22.32 -17.69
CA MET A 1 -22.07 22.87 -17.51
C MET A 1 -21.87 23.09 -16.02
N LEU A 2 -20.87 22.47 -15.39
CA LEU A 2 -20.50 22.76 -14.00
C LEU A 2 -19.72 24.08 -13.99
N THR A 3 -20.25 25.11 -13.33
CA THR A 3 -19.52 26.37 -13.10
C THR A 3 -18.55 26.20 -11.92
N PRO A 4 -17.52 27.06 -11.77
CA PRO A 4 -16.63 27.03 -10.60
C PRO A 4 -17.38 27.14 -9.26
N GLU A 5 -18.47 27.91 -9.22
CA GLU A 5 -19.33 28.05 -8.05
C GLU A 5 -20.04 26.73 -7.71
N ASN A 6 -20.34 25.90 -8.72
CA ASN A 6 -20.90 24.56 -8.53
C ASN A 6 -19.86 23.50 -8.15
N LYS A 7 -18.56 23.86 -8.09
CA LYS A 7 -17.47 22.97 -7.67
C LYS A 7 -17.02 23.22 -6.22
N LEU A 8 -17.53 24.27 -5.59
CA LEU A 8 -17.21 24.62 -4.21
C LEU A 8 -18.38 24.22 -3.32
N VAL A 9 -18.21 23.12 -2.58
CA VAL A 9 -19.13 22.76 -1.50
C VAL A 9 -18.62 23.47 -0.26
N ASP A 10 -19.22 24.62 0.03
CA ASP A 10 -18.91 25.37 1.24
C ASP A 10 -19.68 24.78 2.44
N ILE A 11 -18.95 24.19 3.38
CA ILE A 11 -19.51 23.69 4.64
C ILE A 11 -18.78 24.44 5.74
N ASP A 12 -19.42 25.51 6.23
CA ASP A 12 -18.87 26.42 7.25
C ASP A 12 -18.27 25.68 8.45
N ASP A 13 -18.87 24.55 8.83
CA ASP A 13 -18.39 23.75 9.96
C ASP A 13 -17.13 22.95 9.65
N LEU A 14 -16.95 22.48 8.42
CA LEU A 14 -15.78 21.69 8.02
C LEU A 14 -14.54 22.57 7.81
N ASN A 15 -14.75 23.79 7.31
CA ASN A 15 -13.68 24.78 7.07
C ASN A 15 -12.95 25.24 8.35
N LYS A 16 -13.48 24.89 9.53
CA LYS A 16 -12.88 25.22 10.83
C LYS A 16 -11.61 24.40 11.11
N PHE A 17 -11.44 23.25 10.45
CA PHE A 17 -10.36 22.30 10.68
C PHE A 17 -9.40 22.20 9.48
N ARG A 18 -8.13 21.95 9.76
CA ARG A 18 -7.07 21.69 8.78
C ARG A 18 -6.27 20.46 9.17
N ILE A 19 -5.67 19.78 8.18
CA ILE A 19 -4.69 18.74 8.44
C ILE A 19 -3.55 19.32 9.31
N GLY A 20 -3.22 18.62 10.39
CA GLY A 20 -2.25 19.04 11.40
C GLY A 20 -2.85 19.77 12.61
N ASP A 21 -4.14 20.12 12.60
CA ASP A 21 -4.79 20.74 13.75
C ASP A 21 -4.90 19.77 14.93
N SER A 22 -4.54 20.24 16.12
CA SER A 22 -4.77 19.53 17.38
C SER A 22 -6.20 19.77 17.88
N VAL A 23 -6.96 18.69 18.01
CA VAL A 23 -8.38 18.72 18.38
C VAL A 23 -8.64 17.83 19.60
N VAL A 24 -9.74 18.12 20.28
CA VAL A 24 -10.37 17.23 21.27
C VAL A 24 -11.62 16.66 20.62
N ALA A 25 -11.69 15.35 20.52
CA ALA A 25 -12.94 14.65 20.24
C ALA A 25 -13.77 14.59 21.53
N ASP A 26 -15.00 15.08 21.47
CA ASP A 26 -15.95 14.97 22.58
C ASP A 26 -16.45 13.53 22.73
N GLN A 27 -16.84 13.16 23.95
CA GLN A 27 -17.37 11.83 24.23
C GLN A 27 -18.67 11.62 23.43
N CYS A 28 -18.73 10.51 22.69
CA CYS A 28 -19.88 10.10 21.91
C CYS A 28 -20.28 8.66 22.26
N ALA A 29 -21.21 8.08 21.49
CA ALA A 29 -21.65 6.70 21.73
C ALA A 29 -20.54 5.67 21.50
N ASP A 30 -19.62 5.96 20.59
CA ASP A 30 -18.61 5.02 20.11
C ASP A 30 -17.21 5.27 20.71
N HIS A 31 -16.98 6.46 21.28
CA HIS A 31 -15.67 6.88 21.76
C HIS A 31 -15.74 7.72 23.04
N ASP A 32 -14.80 7.47 23.94
CA ASP A 32 -14.51 8.38 25.06
C ASP A 32 -13.84 9.67 24.55
N ARG A 33 -13.77 10.69 25.42
CA ARG A 33 -13.11 11.95 25.09
C ARG A 33 -11.59 11.76 24.97
N PHE A 34 -10.99 12.14 23.84
CA PHE A 34 -9.54 12.10 23.63
C PHE A 34 -9.00 13.30 22.83
N GLU A 35 -7.67 13.51 22.88
CA GLU A 35 -6.96 14.51 22.07
C GLU A 35 -6.33 13.82 20.84
N GLY A 36 -6.41 14.45 19.68
CA GLY A 36 -5.87 13.91 18.44
C GLY A 36 -5.41 14.99 17.47
N THR A 37 -4.75 14.57 16.39
CA THR A 37 -4.32 15.43 15.29
C THR A 37 -5.10 15.08 14.03
N VAL A 38 -5.68 16.07 13.37
CA VAL A 38 -6.39 15.85 12.10
C VAL A 38 -5.39 15.42 11.04
N ILE A 39 -5.59 14.23 10.46
CA ILE A 39 -4.74 13.69 9.37
C ILE A 39 -5.51 13.49 8.07
N GLY A 40 -6.84 13.53 8.11
CA GLY A 40 -7.69 13.37 6.93
C GLY A 40 -8.99 14.16 7.07
N ILE A 41 -9.46 14.72 5.96
CA ILE A 41 -10.77 15.35 5.83
C ILE A 41 -11.34 14.90 4.49
N GLU A 42 -12.44 14.17 4.51
CA GLU A 42 -13.02 13.55 3.33
C GLU A 42 -14.55 13.52 3.38
N PHE A 43 -15.16 13.18 2.25
CA PHE A 43 -16.59 12.90 2.17
C PHE A 43 -16.81 11.41 1.97
N GLN A 44 -17.45 10.77 2.94
CA GLN A 44 -17.83 9.37 2.84
C GLN A 44 -19.26 9.24 2.31
N ARG A 45 -19.49 8.25 1.44
CA ARG A 45 -20.82 7.91 0.93
C ARG A 45 -21.55 7.05 1.93
N ILE A 46 -22.55 7.62 2.60
CA ILE A 46 -23.42 6.90 3.52
C ILE A 46 -24.69 6.47 2.77
N HIS A 47 -25.01 5.17 2.84
CA HIS A 47 -26.15 4.55 2.15
C HIS A 47 -26.20 4.85 0.64
N GLY A 48 -25.02 4.98 0.00
CA GLY A 48 -24.85 5.10 -1.45
C GLY A 48 -25.30 6.41 -2.11
N ARG A 49 -25.89 7.36 -1.35
CA ARG A 49 -26.46 8.59 -1.93
C ARG A 49 -26.09 9.88 -1.23
N ILE A 50 -25.72 9.84 0.05
CA ILE A 50 -25.44 11.04 0.83
C ILE A 50 -23.94 11.10 1.10
N LEU A 51 -23.31 12.20 0.68
CA LEU A 51 -21.94 12.52 1.09
C LEU A 51 -22.00 13.17 2.46
N GLN A 52 -21.37 12.55 3.45
CA GLN A 52 -21.22 13.11 4.79
C GLN A 52 -19.75 13.42 5.04
N PRO A 53 -19.42 14.58 5.64
CA PRO A 53 -18.07 14.85 6.10
C PRO A 53 -17.61 13.79 7.11
N SER A 54 -16.37 13.34 6.96
CA SER A 54 -15.66 12.44 7.86
C SER A 54 -14.26 13.01 8.09
N ILE A 55 -13.92 13.24 9.35
CA ILE A 55 -12.60 13.73 9.77
C ILE A 55 -11.86 12.55 10.40
N THR A 56 -10.62 12.35 10.00
CA THR A 56 -9.74 11.29 10.50
C THR A 56 -8.71 11.86 11.46
N LEU A 57 -8.60 11.26 12.65
CA LEU A 57 -7.70 11.65 13.71
C LEU A 57 -6.60 10.61 13.93
N LEU A 58 -5.38 11.10 14.12
CA LEU A 58 -4.28 10.33 14.72
C LEU A 58 -4.21 10.67 16.22
N HIS A 59 -4.34 9.68 17.09
CA HIS A 59 -4.23 9.82 18.53
C HIS A 59 -3.36 8.70 19.13
N ASP A 60 -2.93 8.88 20.39
CA ASP A 60 -2.09 7.94 21.14
C ASP A 60 -0.77 7.52 20.44
N GLY A 61 -0.35 8.26 19.41
CA GLY A 61 0.89 8.07 18.65
C GLY A 61 0.77 7.14 17.44
N ASP A 62 -0.13 6.17 17.47
CA ASP A 62 -0.27 5.15 16.42
C ASP A 62 -1.72 4.77 16.04
N GLN A 63 -2.72 5.29 16.75
CA GLN A 63 -4.13 4.97 16.51
C GLN A 63 -4.76 5.95 15.52
N ILE A 64 -5.41 5.41 14.49
CA ILE A 64 -6.12 6.18 13.47
C ILE A 64 -7.60 5.86 13.57
N THR A 65 -8.42 6.89 13.80
CA THR A 65 -9.88 6.76 13.90
C THR A 65 -10.54 7.78 12.98
N ASP A 66 -11.49 7.34 12.15
CA ASP A 66 -12.26 8.16 11.22
C ASP A 66 -13.73 8.30 11.64
N GLY A 67 -14.55 8.96 10.82
CA GLY A 67 -16.00 9.08 11.05
C GLY A 67 -16.43 10.30 11.87
N PHE A 68 -15.50 11.14 12.34
CA PHE A 68 -15.84 12.32 13.13
C PHE A 68 -16.50 13.41 12.27
N LYS A 69 -17.60 13.98 12.79
CA LYS A 69 -18.23 15.17 12.22
C LYS A 69 -17.58 16.42 12.80
N PRO A 70 -17.67 17.57 12.11
CA PRO A 70 -17.20 18.84 12.64
C PRO A 70 -17.72 19.19 14.05
N GLY A 71 -18.96 18.81 14.37
CA GLY A 71 -19.57 19.05 15.68
C GLY A 71 -19.02 18.19 16.82
N ASP A 72 -18.34 17.09 16.49
CA ASP A 72 -17.76 16.17 17.47
C ASP A 72 -16.38 16.66 17.97
N LEU A 73 -15.82 17.67 17.30
CA LEU A 73 -14.45 18.12 17.50
C LEU A 73 -14.39 19.56 18.01
N ARG A 74 -13.48 19.81 18.95
CA ARG A 74 -13.13 21.15 19.42
C ARG A 74 -11.64 21.38 19.21
N ARG A 75 -11.28 22.44 18.47
CA ARG A 75 -9.86 22.81 18.32
C ARG A 75 -9.29 23.18 19.68
N THR A 76 -8.13 22.62 19.97
CA THR A 76 -7.33 23.06 21.11
C THR A 76 -6.40 24.17 20.63
N ASN A 77 -6.34 25.27 21.38
CA ASN A 77 -5.33 26.31 21.14
C ASN A 77 -3.93 25.88 21.59
N LYS A 78 -3.69 24.57 21.81
CA LYS A 78 -2.36 24.09 22.17
C LYS A 78 -1.49 24.25 20.92
N PRO A 79 -0.35 24.96 21.01
CA PRO A 79 0.60 24.99 19.91
C PRO A 79 1.00 23.54 19.61
N SER A 80 0.88 23.15 18.35
CA SER A 80 1.17 21.79 17.89
C SER A 80 2.56 21.36 18.41
N PRO A 81 2.72 20.15 18.98
CA PRO A 81 3.97 19.72 19.60
C PRO A 81 5.18 19.62 18.64
N GLY A 82 5.01 19.95 17.35
CA GLY A 82 6.01 19.81 16.29
C GLY A 82 7.04 20.93 16.14
N ASN A 83 6.92 22.10 16.77
CA ASN A 83 7.93 23.17 16.63
C ASN A 83 8.70 23.42 17.94
N ARG A 84 9.62 22.51 18.27
CA ARG A 84 10.72 22.81 19.22
C ARG A 84 11.78 23.64 18.50
N THR A 85 11.61 24.95 18.45
CA THR A 85 12.70 25.87 18.12
C THR A 85 13.56 26.09 19.36
N ILE A 86 14.79 25.57 19.31
CA ILE A 86 15.87 25.87 20.25
C ILE A 86 16.25 27.34 20.03
N THR A 87 15.76 28.25 20.88
CA THR A 87 16.44 29.43 21.46
C THR A 87 15.38 30.33 22.08
N GLY A 88 15.55 30.64 23.37
CA GLY A 88 14.56 31.38 24.16
C GLY A 88 14.39 32.82 23.71
N GLU A 89 13.30 33.08 22.99
CA GLU A 89 12.65 34.38 22.93
C GLU A 89 11.13 34.16 22.89
N THR A 90 10.44 34.72 23.88
CA THR A 90 8.99 34.61 24.04
C THR A 90 8.30 35.51 23.02
N VAL A 91 8.11 35.04 21.79
CA VAL A 91 7.31 35.74 20.78
C VAL A 91 5.83 35.51 21.10
N ARG A 92 5.10 36.60 21.41
CA ARG A 92 3.63 36.59 21.52
C ARG A 92 3.05 36.03 20.21
N GLY A 93 2.24 34.97 20.32
CA GLY A 93 1.64 34.30 19.18
C GLY A 93 0.75 35.24 18.35
N GLU A 94 1.31 35.74 17.25
CA GLU A 94 0.53 36.15 16.10
C GLU A 94 -0.17 34.90 15.56
N ALA A 95 -1.49 34.98 15.36
CA ALA A 95 -2.22 33.96 14.64
C ALA A 95 -1.48 33.67 13.33
N CYS A 96 -1.20 32.40 13.03
CA CYS A 96 -0.57 31.97 11.79
C CYS A 96 -1.48 32.36 10.61
N HIS A 97 -1.36 33.61 10.19
CA HIS A 97 -1.97 34.12 8.98
C HIS A 97 -1.20 33.44 7.86
N LEU A 98 -1.71 32.30 7.38
CA LEU A 98 -1.23 31.76 6.11
C LEU A 98 -1.43 32.89 5.10
N SER A 99 -0.34 33.43 4.62
CA SER A 99 -0.35 34.39 3.53
C SER A 99 -0.87 33.65 2.29
N PRO A 100 -1.57 34.32 1.36
CA PRO A 100 -1.88 33.73 0.06
C PRO A 100 -0.66 33.15 -0.68
N SER A 101 0.56 33.54 -0.30
CA SER A 101 1.83 32.93 -0.76
C SER A 101 2.10 31.53 -0.22
N ASP A 102 1.43 31.11 0.84
CA ASP A 102 1.63 29.82 1.51
C ASP A 102 0.75 28.71 0.91
N ILE A 103 -0.15 29.07 0.00
CA ILE A 103 -0.86 28.12 -0.85
C ILE A 103 0.06 27.80 -2.02
N THR A 104 0.62 26.59 -2.04
CA THR A 104 1.32 26.05 -3.21
C THR A 104 0.31 25.87 -4.33
N LEU A 105 0.16 26.88 -5.19
CA LEU A 105 -0.64 26.77 -6.40
C LEU A 105 0.03 25.76 -7.32
N TRP A 106 -0.67 24.68 -7.65
CA TRP A 106 -0.26 23.69 -8.65
C TRP A 106 -0.24 24.36 -10.03
N LYS A 107 0.89 24.98 -10.35
CA LYS A 107 1.14 25.58 -11.65
C LYS A 107 1.85 24.54 -12.53
N PRO A 108 1.57 24.52 -13.84
CA PRO A 108 2.35 23.68 -14.76
C PRO A 108 3.82 24.11 -14.76
N GLU A 109 4.69 23.14 -15.05
CA GLU A 109 6.12 23.40 -15.27
C GLU A 109 6.31 24.45 -16.38
N PRO A 110 6.94 25.61 -16.10
CA PRO A 110 7.09 26.69 -17.08
C PRO A 110 8.13 26.40 -18.17
N ASP A 111 9.15 25.58 -17.91
CA ASP A 111 10.11 25.20 -18.94
C ASP A 111 9.49 24.15 -19.88
N ILE A 112 9.39 24.48 -21.17
CA ILE A 112 8.74 23.61 -22.16
C ILE A 112 9.47 22.28 -22.33
N LEU A 113 10.81 22.24 -22.24
CA LEU A 113 11.58 21.01 -22.42
C LEU A 113 11.40 20.11 -21.21
N ILE A 114 11.47 20.67 -20.00
CA ILE A 114 11.23 19.92 -18.76
C ILE A 114 9.78 19.42 -18.72
N HIS A 115 8.82 20.26 -19.11
CA HIS A 115 7.41 19.88 -19.19
C HIS A 115 7.18 18.67 -20.12
N GLN A 116 7.79 18.67 -21.30
CA GLN A 116 7.68 17.57 -22.26
C GLN A 116 8.37 16.30 -21.74
N ALA A 117 9.56 16.43 -21.13
CA ALA A 117 10.25 15.30 -20.56
C ALA A 117 9.49 14.68 -19.38
N LEU A 118 8.90 15.50 -18.49
CA LEU A 118 8.00 15.05 -17.43
C LEU A 118 6.78 14.31 -17.99
N GLY A 119 6.15 14.89 -19.02
CA GLY A 119 5.03 14.26 -19.73
C GLY A 119 5.41 12.90 -20.30
N LYS A 120 6.57 12.80 -20.96
CA LYS A 120 7.06 11.56 -21.55
C LYS A 120 7.40 10.51 -20.50
N VAL A 121 8.07 10.87 -19.41
CA VAL A 121 8.31 9.95 -18.27
C VAL A 121 7.00 9.43 -17.71
N GLY A 122 5.98 10.30 -17.58
CA GLY A 122 4.65 9.90 -17.11
C GLY A 122 3.92 8.95 -18.07
N GLU A 123 4.00 9.19 -19.38
CA GLU A 123 3.45 8.33 -20.43
C GLU A 123 4.06 6.92 -20.35
N GLU A 124 5.40 6.82 -20.45
CA GLU A 124 6.10 5.53 -20.43
C GLU A 124 5.88 4.77 -19.11
N ALA A 125 5.83 5.48 -17.98
CA ALA A 125 5.53 4.85 -16.69
C ALA A 125 4.11 4.26 -16.63
N GLY A 126 3.14 4.89 -17.30
CA GLY A 126 1.78 4.39 -17.44
C GLY A 126 1.69 3.14 -18.32
N GLU A 127 2.47 3.10 -19.41
CA GLU A 127 2.57 1.93 -20.30
C GLU A 127 3.22 0.75 -19.56
N LEU A 128 4.36 0.99 -18.88
CA LEU A 128 5.00 -0.01 -18.02
C LEU A 128 4.05 -0.54 -16.93
N ALA A 129 3.32 0.33 -16.25
CA ALA A 129 2.35 -0.07 -15.23
C ALA A 129 1.27 -1.00 -15.81
N THR A 130 0.78 -0.71 -17.01
CA THR A 130 -0.19 -1.55 -17.72
C THR A 130 0.37 -2.95 -17.99
N ILE A 131 1.63 -3.05 -18.45
CA ILE A 131 2.27 -4.35 -18.68
C ILE A 131 2.57 -5.10 -17.39
N LEU A 132 2.97 -4.40 -16.32
CA LEU A 132 3.18 -5.01 -15.00
C LEU A 132 1.89 -5.66 -14.48
N PHE A 133 0.76 -4.94 -14.51
CA PHE A 133 -0.52 -5.52 -14.09
C PHE A 133 -0.95 -6.70 -14.97
N ARG A 134 -0.66 -6.64 -16.28
CA ARG A 134 -0.91 -7.78 -17.17
C ARG A 134 -0.06 -8.99 -16.78
N CYS A 135 1.22 -8.81 -16.48
CA CYS A 135 2.11 -9.89 -16.01
C CYS A 135 1.62 -10.47 -14.67
N THR A 136 1.11 -9.64 -13.76
CA THR A 136 0.52 -10.10 -12.49
C THR A 136 -0.70 -10.99 -12.71
N ILE A 137 -1.55 -10.67 -13.70
CA ILE A 137 -2.79 -11.40 -13.97
C ILE A 137 -2.55 -12.67 -14.81
N GLN A 138 -1.69 -12.58 -15.83
CA GLN A 138 -1.53 -13.62 -16.86
C GLN A 138 -0.23 -14.43 -16.73
N GLY A 139 0.65 -14.05 -15.80
CA GLY A 139 2.00 -14.58 -15.69
C GLY A 139 2.98 -13.92 -16.66
N LEU A 140 4.27 -13.97 -16.31
CA LEU A 140 5.37 -13.39 -17.08
C LEU A 140 5.61 -14.12 -18.42
N GLU A 141 5.35 -15.43 -18.46
CA GLU A 141 5.44 -16.26 -19.68
C GLU A 141 4.16 -16.22 -20.55
N GLY A 142 3.13 -15.48 -20.10
CA GLY A 142 1.92 -15.26 -20.88
C GLY A 142 2.17 -14.40 -22.12
N SER A 143 1.10 -14.17 -22.89
CA SER A 143 1.13 -13.30 -24.07
C SER A 143 -0.15 -12.47 -24.17
N GLU A 144 -0.06 -11.31 -24.80
CA GLU A 144 -1.22 -10.46 -25.03
C GLU A 144 -2.24 -11.17 -25.95
N PRO A 145 -3.54 -11.25 -25.58
CA PRO A 145 -4.53 -12.01 -26.34
C PRO A 145 -4.74 -11.55 -27.79
N VAL A 146 -4.57 -10.24 -28.05
CA VAL A 146 -4.88 -9.65 -29.37
C VAL A 146 -3.68 -9.68 -30.29
N SER A 147 -2.52 -9.20 -29.82
CA SER A 147 -1.31 -9.09 -30.65
C SER A 147 -0.46 -10.37 -30.66
N GLY A 148 -0.62 -11.23 -29.66
CA GLY A 148 0.28 -12.35 -29.39
C GLY A 148 1.67 -11.94 -28.89
N LYS A 149 1.91 -10.67 -28.55
CA LYS A 149 3.20 -10.20 -28.03
C LYS A 149 3.49 -10.86 -26.68
N PRO A 150 4.66 -11.52 -26.49
CA PRO A 150 5.02 -12.11 -25.20
C PRO A 150 5.12 -11.07 -24.09
N ASN A 151 4.60 -11.39 -22.90
CA ASN A 151 4.59 -10.50 -21.74
C ASN A 151 5.99 -10.08 -21.32
N ARG A 152 6.91 -11.05 -21.20
CA ARG A 152 8.32 -10.81 -20.93
C ARG A 152 8.94 -9.78 -21.88
N LYS A 153 8.72 -9.92 -23.20
CA LYS A 153 9.26 -8.98 -24.20
C LYS A 153 8.65 -7.59 -24.03
N ALA A 154 7.32 -7.50 -23.93
CA ALA A 154 6.64 -6.24 -23.72
C ALA A 154 7.15 -5.53 -22.46
N LEU A 155 7.31 -6.26 -21.35
CA LEU A 155 7.80 -5.70 -20.10
C LEU A 155 9.19 -5.08 -20.25
N PHE A 156 10.11 -5.78 -20.92
CA PHE A 156 11.46 -5.25 -21.14
C PHE A 156 11.52 -4.07 -22.12
N ASP A 157 10.65 -4.06 -23.14
CA ASP A 157 10.52 -2.91 -24.03
C ASP A 157 10.10 -1.66 -23.21
N GLU A 158 9.02 -1.75 -22.41
CA GLU A 158 8.54 -0.60 -21.61
C GLU A 158 9.52 -0.18 -20.50
N ILE A 159 10.26 -1.12 -19.89
CA ILE A 159 11.34 -0.78 -18.94
C ILE A 159 12.41 0.06 -19.65
N ALA A 160 12.79 -0.30 -20.88
CA ALA A 160 13.79 0.44 -21.63
C ALA A 160 13.31 1.86 -21.95
N ASP A 161 12.04 2.01 -22.34
CA ASP A 161 11.45 3.32 -22.66
C ASP A 161 11.35 4.23 -21.43
N VAL A 162 10.94 3.69 -20.27
CA VAL A 162 10.97 4.44 -18.99
C VAL A 162 12.38 4.87 -18.61
N LEU A 163 13.39 3.99 -18.77
CA LEU A 163 14.77 4.33 -18.46
C LEU A 163 15.30 5.44 -19.40
N ALA A 164 15.00 5.36 -20.70
CA ALA A 164 15.39 6.37 -21.67
C ALA A 164 14.73 7.73 -21.37
N ALA A 165 13.42 7.76 -21.11
CA ALA A 165 12.70 8.98 -20.76
C ALA A 165 13.22 9.59 -19.45
N THR A 166 13.49 8.76 -18.44
CA THR A 166 14.04 9.22 -17.14
C THR A 166 15.44 9.79 -17.31
N GLN A 167 16.29 9.17 -18.13
CA GLN A 167 17.62 9.71 -18.41
C GLN A 167 17.55 11.05 -19.15
N TRP A 168 16.66 11.19 -20.14
CA TRP A 168 16.45 12.46 -20.84
C TRP A 168 16.02 13.58 -19.89
N LEU A 169 15.07 13.29 -18.98
CA LEU A 169 14.68 14.26 -17.94
C LEU A 169 15.87 14.67 -17.07
N ARG A 170 16.69 13.69 -16.63
CA ARG A 170 17.86 13.95 -15.78
C ARG A 170 18.91 14.82 -16.47
N ASP A 171 19.15 14.57 -17.76
CA ASP A 171 20.05 15.39 -18.57
C ASP A 171 19.57 16.85 -18.66
N LEU A 172 18.25 17.08 -18.75
CA LEU A 172 17.67 18.44 -18.79
C LEU A 172 17.75 19.17 -17.45
N ILE A 173 17.52 18.48 -16.33
CA ILE A 173 17.55 19.10 -15.00
C ILE A 173 18.97 19.19 -14.41
N GLY A 174 19.95 18.52 -15.03
CA GLY A 174 21.33 18.47 -14.56
C GLY A 174 21.51 17.68 -13.26
N ASP A 175 20.68 16.65 -13.05
CA ASP A 175 20.68 15.86 -11.81
C ASP A 175 21.55 14.60 -11.94
N GLU A 176 22.45 14.41 -10.97
CA GLU A 176 23.33 13.25 -10.92
C GLU A 176 22.60 12.04 -10.34
N PHE A 177 23.02 10.84 -10.75
CA PHE A 177 22.36 9.62 -10.30
C PHE A 177 22.78 9.37 -8.85
N ASP A 178 21.84 9.42 -7.91
CA ASP A 178 22.09 9.04 -6.53
C ASP A 178 22.22 7.51 -6.41
N GLN A 179 23.42 7.03 -6.76
CA GLN A 179 23.80 5.62 -6.72
C GLN A 179 23.62 5.02 -5.32
N VAL A 180 23.95 5.79 -4.27
CA VAL A 180 23.88 5.34 -2.88
C VAL A 180 22.43 5.09 -2.46
N ARG A 181 21.51 6.00 -2.80
CA ARG A 181 20.08 5.82 -2.53
C ARG A 181 19.49 4.67 -3.34
N PHE A 182 19.90 4.50 -4.60
CA PHE A 182 19.47 3.40 -5.45
C PHE A 182 19.87 2.05 -4.86
N GLU A 183 21.16 1.86 -4.53
CA GLU A 183 21.69 0.62 -3.96
C GLU A 183 21.01 0.25 -2.65
N ARG A 184 20.84 1.22 -1.74
CA ARG A 184 20.13 0.98 -0.47
C ARG A 184 18.69 0.47 -0.68
N LYS A 185 17.99 0.99 -1.69
CA LYS A 185 16.62 0.56 -2.01
C LYS A 185 16.60 -0.82 -2.67
N LEU A 186 17.54 -1.07 -3.59
CA LEU A 186 17.71 -2.37 -4.25
C LEU A 186 18.05 -3.48 -3.24
N ASP A 187 18.92 -3.21 -2.27
CA ASP A 187 19.23 -4.16 -1.19
C ASP A 187 18.01 -4.46 -0.33
N GLY A 188 17.12 -3.48 -0.12
CA GLY A 188 15.81 -3.70 0.50
C GLY A 188 14.96 -4.70 -0.28
N PHE A 189 14.84 -4.52 -1.59
CA PHE A 189 14.10 -5.44 -2.45
C PHE A 189 14.71 -6.85 -2.49
N ARG A 190 16.04 -6.97 -2.52
CA ARG A 190 16.73 -8.27 -2.46
C ARG A 190 16.46 -9.02 -1.16
N ARG A 191 16.49 -8.32 -0.02
CA ARG A 191 16.11 -8.94 1.27
C ARG A 191 14.66 -9.41 1.25
N TRP A 192 13.75 -8.61 0.68
CA TRP A 192 12.35 -9.00 0.54
C TRP A 192 12.19 -10.22 -0.37
N GLN A 193 12.91 -10.28 -1.49
CA GLN A 193 12.96 -11.46 -2.34
C GLN A 193 13.42 -12.70 -1.58
N THR A 194 14.49 -12.62 -0.77
CA THR A 194 14.93 -13.77 0.04
C THR A 194 13.86 -14.25 1.02
N MET A 195 13.07 -13.33 1.60
CA MET A 195 11.95 -13.72 2.47
C MET A 195 10.85 -14.43 1.70
N LEU A 196 10.51 -13.94 0.50
CA LEU A 196 9.54 -14.59 -0.38
C LEU A 196 10.03 -15.96 -0.87
N GLU A 197 11.31 -16.10 -1.17
CA GLU A 197 11.91 -17.39 -1.57
C GLU A 197 11.92 -18.39 -0.41
N ALA A 198 12.15 -17.92 0.82
CA ALA A 198 12.06 -18.75 2.01
C ALA A 198 10.62 -19.19 2.32
N ASP A 199 9.64 -18.30 2.13
CA ASP A 199 8.21 -18.55 2.30
C ASP A 199 7.66 -19.46 1.19
N ALA A 200 7.97 -19.16 -0.08
CA ALA A 200 7.73 -20.07 -1.21
C ALA A 200 8.45 -21.42 -1.04
N GLY A 201 9.49 -21.44 -0.21
CA GLY A 201 10.22 -22.60 0.26
C GLY A 201 9.42 -23.59 1.14
N HIS A 202 8.14 -23.34 1.42
CA HIS A 202 7.15 -24.34 1.88
C HIS A 202 7.03 -25.59 0.96
N GLY A 203 7.83 -25.67 -0.10
CA GLY A 203 8.24 -26.94 -0.73
C GLY A 203 9.21 -27.78 0.12
N HIS A 204 9.30 -27.61 1.45
CA HIS A 204 9.99 -28.52 2.37
C HIS A 204 9.06 -28.85 3.55
N CYS A 205 9.13 -30.08 4.04
CA CYS A 205 8.37 -30.50 5.22
C CYS A 205 9.04 -29.95 6.49
N ASP A 206 8.32 -29.14 7.28
CA ASP A 206 8.85 -28.49 8.50
C ASP A 206 9.29 -29.48 9.59
N ILE A 207 8.81 -30.73 9.54
CA ILE A 207 9.17 -31.76 10.51
C ILE A 207 10.52 -32.42 10.17
N CYS A 208 10.78 -32.70 8.89
CA CYS A 208 11.99 -33.42 8.48
C CYS A 208 12.98 -32.60 7.64
N ALA A 209 12.63 -31.35 7.32
CA ALA A 209 13.37 -30.41 6.48
C ALA A 209 13.72 -30.92 5.06
N LYS A 210 13.10 -32.01 4.60
CA LYS A 210 13.29 -32.52 3.24
C LYS A 210 12.37 -31.78 2.27
N PRO A 211 12.81 -31.55 1.02
CA PRO A 211 11.94 -31.00 0.00
C PRO A 211 10.72 -31.91 -0.20
N ILE A 212 9.57 -31.31 -0.40
CA ILE A 212 8.33 -31.95 -0.83
C ILE A 212 8.37 -31.98 -2.36
N VAL A 213 8.42 -33.18 -2.94
CA VAL A 213 8.44 -33.39 -4.39
C VAL A 213 7.10 -33.97 -4.87
N ALA A 214 6.83 -33.88 -6.18
CA ALA A 214 5.53 -34.25 -6.76
C ALA A 214 5.04 -35.68 -6.40
N ASP A 215 5.95 -36.65 -6.26
CA ASP A 215 5.61 -38.04 -5.92
C ASP A 215 5.45 -38.31 -4.42
N ASP A 216 5.70 -37.32 -3.54
CA ASP A 216 5.58 -37.49 -2.11
C ASP A 216 4.11 -37.65 -1.68
N ILE A 217 3.90 -38.49 -0.66
CA ILE A 217 2.63 -38.58 0.05
C ILE A 217 2.67 -37.59 1.21
N CYS A 218 1.80 -36.60 1.15
CA CYS A 218 1.71 -35.48 2.07
C CYS A 218 0.40 -35.50 2.84
N ALA A 219 0.39 -34.74 3.93
CA ALA A 219 -0.80 -34.35 4.68
C ALA A 219 -0.62 -32.90 5.14
N THR A 220 -1.73 -32.23 5.44
CA THR A 220 -1.72 -30.83 5.88
C THR A 220 -1.93 -30.76 7.39
N ASP A 221 -0.97 -30.19 8.09
CA ASP A 221 -1.07 -29.80 9.48
C ASP A 221 -1.68 -28.38 9.59
N ILE A 222 -2.43 -28.12 10.65
CA ILE A 222 -3.14 -26.84 10.84
C ILE A 222 -2.19 -25.68 11.17
N GLU A 223 -1.06 -25.96 11.84
CA GLU A 223 -0.08 -24.95 12.23
C GLU A 223 1.11 -24.92 11.26
N LEU A 224 1.55 -26.09 10.78
CA LEU A 224 2.77 -26.25 9.98
C LEU A 224 2.52 -26.30 8.47
N GLY A 225 1.27 -26.36 8.01
CA GLY A 225 0.95 -26.49 6.59
C GLY A 225 1.32 -27.88 6.02
N ILE A 226 1.87 -27.92 4.81
CA ILE A 226 2.08 -29.20 4.09
C ILE A 226 3.31 -29.93 4.66
N CYS A 227 3.12 -31.18 5.08
CA CYS A 227 4.18 -32.07 5.57
C CYS A 227 4.13 -33.44 4.89
N HIS A 228 5.23 -34.20 4.92
CA HIS A 228 5.19 -35.61 4.54
C HIS A 228 4.26 -36.37 5.49
N ALA A 229 3.38 -37.21 4.94
CA ALA A 229 2.41 -37.95 5.75
C ALA A 229 3.09 -38.83 6.83
N ALA A 230 4.25 -39.41 6.50
CA ALA A 230 5.05 -40.18 7.43
C ALA A 230 5.60 -39.34 8.60
N CYS A 231 5.77 -38.03 8.42
CA CYS A 231 6.24 -37.14 9.47
C CYS A 231 5.12 -36.75 10.46
N LEU A 232 3.86 -36.89 10.05
CA LEU A 232 2.67 -36.66 10.89
C LEU A 232 2.11 -37.97 11.48
N GLU A 233 2.82 -39.10 11.34
CA GLU A 233 2.36 -40.37 11.89
C GLU A 233 2.29 -40.31 13.43
N GLY A 234 1.10 -40.53 13.97
CA GLY A 234 0.82 -40.46 15.41
C GLY A 234 0.36 -39.09 15.90
N SER A 235 0.33 -38.06 15.04
CA SER A 235 -0.31 -36.79 15.37
C SER A 235 -1.83 -36.97 15.50
N PRO A 236 -2.50 -36.28 16.46
CA PRO A 236 -3.94 -36.34 16.61
C PRO A 236 -4.63 -35.72 15.39
N VAL A 237 -5.71 -36.34 14.91
CA VAL A 237 -6.55 -35.78 13.84
C VAL A 237 -7.69 -35.00 14.48
N VAL A 238 -7.75 -33.70 14.27
CA VAL A 238 -8.83 -32.85 14.83
C VAL A 238 -9.96 -32.67 13.83
N ASP A 239 -11.20 -32.64 14.32
CA ASP A 239 -12.34 -32.23 13.52
C ASP A 239 -12.36 -30.70 13.42
N LEU A 240 -12.37 -30.16 12.20
CA LEU A 240 -12.30 -28.72 11.97
C LEU A 240 -13.57 -27.96 12.40
N GLU A 241 -14.70 -28.64 12.59
CA GLU A 241 -15.94 -28.02 13.05
C GLU A 241 -15.99 -27.94 14.58
N THR A 242 -15.44 -28.91 15.29
CA THR A 242 -15.55 -29.03 16.76
C THR A 242 -14.26 -28.75 17.52
N ASP A 243 -13.12 -28.74 16.83
CA ASP A 243 -11.77 -28.65 17.41
C ASP A 243 -11.43 -29.81 18.37
N GLU A 244 -12.22 -30.90 18.33
CA GLU A 244 -12.01 -32.08 19.18
C GLU A 244 -11.14 -33.13 18.46
N PRO A 245 -10.22 -33.81 19.18
CA PRO A 245 -9.49 -34.94 18.63
C PRO A 245 -10.42 -36.09 18.24
N THR A 246 -10.26 -36.57 17.02
CA THR A 246 -10.94 -37.74 16.47
C THR A 246 -9.98 -38.93 16.38
N ALA A 247 -10.54 -40.14 16.41
CA ALA A 247 -9.79 -41.37 16.15
C ALA A 247 -9.59 -41.64 14.65
N GLY A 248 -9.81 -40.63 13.80
CA GLY A 248 -9.68 -40.74 12.35
C GLY A 248 -8.23 -40.98 11.91
N LYS A 249 -8.06 -41.53 10.70
CA LYS A 249 -6.76 -41.51 10.03
C LYS A 249 -6.55 -40.13 9.42
N ILE A 250 -5.31 -39.66 9.41
CA ILE A 250 -4.96 -38.41 8.73
C ILE A 250 -5.25 -38.55 7.23
N ASP A 251 -5.90 -37.53 6.66
CA ASP A 251 -6.13 -37.49 5.23
C ASP A 251 -4.80 -37.21 4.52
N THR A 252 -4.48 -38.05 3.54
CA THR A 252 -3.23 -37.97 2.78
C THR A 252 -3.52 -37.79 1.30
N TYR A 253 -2.61 -37.11 0.61
CA TYR A 253 -2.67 -36.87 -0.82
C TYR A 253 -1.26 -36.92 -1.40
N ARG A 254 -1.16 -37.19 -2.71
CA ARG A 254 0.10 -37.03 -3.42
C ARG A 254 0.29 -35.56 -3.76
N TYR A 255 1.44 -34.99 -3.46
CA TYR A 255 1.68 -33.55 -3.63
C TYR A 255 1.43 -33.07 -5.06
N GLY A 256 1.94 -33.81 -6.06
CA GLY A 256 1.78 -33.49 -7.47
C GLY A 256 0.33 -33.53 -7.98
N ASP A 257 -0.58 -34.22 -7.30
CA ASP A 257 -1.99 -34.33 -7.70
C ASP A 257 -2.80 -33.09 -7.25
N THR A 258 -2.26 -32.28 -6.35
CA THR A 258 -2.89 -31.02 -5.90
C THR A 258 -2.48 -29.80 -6.71
N ALA A 259 -1.50 -29.95 -7.61
CA ALA A 259 -1.18 -28.92 -8.57
C ALA A 259 -2.37 -28.77 -9.53
N PRO A 260 -2.87 -27.55 -9.79
CA PRO A 260 -3.92 -27.36 -10.78
C PRO A 260 -3.45 -27.95 -12.12
N GLU A 261 -4.27 -28.82 -12.72
CA GLU A 261 -4.01 -29.43 -14.02
C GLU A 261 -3.67 -28.34 -15.05
N GLY A 262 -2.38 -28.13 -15.34
CA GLY A 262 -1.92 -27.03 -16.21
C GLY A 262 -0.51 -26.49 -15.97
N LEU A 263 0.16 -26.88 -14.88
CA LEU A 263 1.55 -26.51 -14.56
C LEU A 263 2.55 -27.65 -14.82
N THR A 264 2.34 -28.45 -15.87
CA THR A 264 3.34 -29.43 -16.31
C THR A 264 4.47 -28.73 -17.06
N ASP A 265 5.69 -28.95 -16.59
CA ASP A 265 6.98 -28.43 -17.09
C ASP A 265 7.02 -28.08 -18.59
N VAL A 266 7.36 -26.82 -18.88
CA VAL A 266 7.87 -26.33 -20.17
C VAL A 266 9.36 -26.02 -20.03
#